data_AF-A0A821KSX1-F1
#
_entry.id   AF-A0A821KSX1-F1
#
_cell.length_a   1.000
_cell.length_b   1.000
_cell.length_c   1.000
_cell.angle_alpha   90.00
_cell.angle_beta   90.00
_cell.angle_gamma   90.00
#
_symmetry.space_group_name_H-M   'P 1'
#
loop_
_entity.id
_entity.type
_entity.pdbx_description
1 polymer ?
#
loop_
_entity_poly.entity_id
_entity_poly.type
_entity_poly.pdbx_seq_one_letter_code
_entity_poly.pdbx_strand_id
1 'polypeptide(L)'
;SELQKEYALSSLFNRDNKTYLWYIENIEELLKNAKQPSEPLCITSSSFNTSKYDYKVILKLYLNGDQIARNTHLSFDVILMRDNNNSLIKWPFYYEIILCLFHTS
;
A
#
# COMPACT_ATOMS: atom_id res chain seq x y z
N SER A 1 -6.73 6.19 17.17
CA SER A 1 -6.59 6.77 15.82
C SER A 1 -6.49 5.64 14.79
N GLU A 2 -6.72 5.92 13.51
CA GLU A 2 -6.61 4.94 12.40
C GLU A 2 -5.22 4.30 12.36
N LEU A 3 -4.17 5.10 12.57
CA LEU A 3 -2.80 4.64 12.79
C LEU A 3 -2.67 3.58 13.89
N GLN A 4 -3.36 3.73 15.03
CA GLN A 4 -3.29 2.74 16.12
C GLN A 4 -3.93 1.40 15.73
N LYS A 5 -5.02 1.41 14.93
CA LYS A 5 -5.63 0.18 14.40
C LYS A 5 -4.70 -0.50 13.41
N GLU A 6 -4.08 0.27 12.51
CA GLU A 6 -3.11 -0.24 11.53
C GLU A 6 -1.86 -0.82 12.22
N TYR A 7 -1.37 -0.18 13.29
CA TYR A 7 -0.30 -0.72 14.13
C TYR A 7 -0.72 -2.01 14.85
N ALA A 8 -1.93 -2.08 15.40
CA ALA A 8 -2.43 -3.28 16.07
C ALA A 8 -2.57 -4.45 15.09
N LEU A 9 -3.16 -4.23 13.92
CA LEU A 9 -3.33 -5.24 12.87
C LEU A 9 -1.98 -5.69 12.30
N SER A 10 -1.07 -4.76 12.02
CA SER A 10 0.28 -5.12 11.56
C SER A 10 1.02 -5.94 12.61
N SER A 11 0.91 -5.62 13.90
CA SER A 11 1.54 -6.40 14.98
C SER A 11 0.99 -7.83 15.12
N LEU A 12 -0.28 -8.07 14.77
CA LEU A 12 -0.91 -9.40 14.81
C LEU A 12 -0.47 -10.30 13.66
N PHE A 13 -0.19 -9.72 12.49
CA PHE A 13 0.23 -10.44 11.29
C PHE A 13 1.76 -10.48 11.09
N ASN A 14 2.52 -9.62 11.78
CA ASN A 14 4.00 -9.64 11.76
C ASN A 14 4.58 -10.72 12.68
N ARG A 15 4.44 -12.00 12.31
CA ARG A 15 5.25 -13.05 12.94
C ARG A 15 6.72 -12.98 12.51
N ASP A 16 7.01 -12.47 11.30
CA ASP A 16 8.36 -12.45 10.72
C ASP A 16 8.89 -11.06 10.29
N ASN A 17 8.23 -9.95 10.64
CA ASN A 17 8.62 -8.56 10.29
C ASN A 17 8.75 -8.27 8.77
N LYS A 18 8.05 -9.01 7.91
CA LYS A 18 8.13 -8.90 6.44
C LYS A 18 6.78 -8.67 5.75
N THR A 19 5.70 -8.60 6.53
CA THR A 19 4.34 -8.51 5.98
C THR A 19 3.72 -7.20 6.44
N TYR A 20 3.17 -6.46 5.48
CA TYR A 20 2.38 -5.26 5.74
C TYR A 20 0.91 -5.55 5.43
N LEU A 21 0.05 -5.40 6.43
CA LEU A 21 -1.40 -5.51 6.27
C LEU A 21 -1.98 -4.10 6.21
N TRP A 22 -2.51 -3.73 5.06
CA TRP A 22 -3.19 -2.46 4.85
C TRP A 22 -4.70 -2.66 4.92
N TYR A 23 -5.32 -2.13 5.97
CA TYR A 23 -6.77 -2.16 6.13
C TYR A 23 -7.37 -0.84 5.66
N ILE A 24 -8.41 -0.93 4.83
CA ILE A 24 -9.07 0.23 4.23
C ILE A 24 -10.56 0.15 4.58
N GLU A 25 -11.02 1.11 5.37
CA GLU A 25 -12.44 1.24 5.75
C GLU A 25 -13.24 1.95 4.64
N ASN A 26 -14.56 1.78 4.65
CA ASN A 26 -15.51 2.51 3.79
C ASN A 26 -15.24 2.39 2.27
N ILE A 27 -14.81 1.21 1.82
CA ILE A 27 -14.49 0.93 0.40
C ILE A 27 -15.63 1.32 -0.54
N GLU A 28 -16.89 1.12 -0.16
CA GLU A 28 -18.05 1.46 -1.01
C GLU A 28 -18.14 2.96 -1.32
N GLU A 29 -17.96 3.80 -0.29
CA GLU A 29 -17.98 5.25 -0.44
C GLU A 29 -16.76 5.73 -1.22
N LEU A 30 -15.57 5.21 -0.91
CA LEU A 30 -14.33 5.52 -1.62
C LEU A 30 -14.43 5.14 -3.10
N LEU A 31 -15.02 3.99 -3.43
CA LEU A 31 -15.23 3.56 -4.80
C LEU A 31 -16.26 4.46 -5.52
N LYS A 32 -17.34 4.86 -4.85
CA LYS A 32 -18.33 5.79 -5.39
C LYS A 32 -17.69 7.14 -5.74
N ASN A 33 -16.79 7.62 -4.88
CA ASN A 33 -16.04 8.85 -5.09
C ASN A 33 -15.01 8.68 -6.23
N ALA A 34 -14.31 7.54 -6.29
CA ALA A 34 -13.34 7.23 -7.34
C ALA A 34 -13.95 7.14 -8.75
N LYS A 35 -15.27 6.93 -8.85
CA LYS A 35 -16.02 6.90 -10.12
C LYS A 35 -16.49 8.27 -10.60
N GLN A 36 -16.33 9.33 -9.79
CA GLN A 36 -16.70 10.67 -10.21
C GLN A 36 -15.77 11.21 -11.30
N PRO A 37 -16.21 12.19 -12.11
CA PRO A 37 -15.41 12.76 -13.21
C PRO A 37 -14.13 13.50 -12.78
N SER A 38 -13.92 13.70 -11.48
CA SER A 38 -12.72 14.32 -10.91
C SER A 38 -11.47 13.44 -11.14
N GLU A 39 -10.31 13.95 -10.69
CA GLU A 39 -9.08 13.15 -10.66
C GLU A 39 -9.30 11.79 -9.97
N PRO A 40 -8.58 10.74 -10.41
CA PRO A 40 -8.71 9.41 -9.84
C PRO A 40 -8.38 9.46 -8.34
N LEU A 41 -9.28 8.93 -7.52
CA LEU A 41 -9.07 8.88 -6.07
C LEU A 41 -7.93 7.89 -5.77
N CYS A 42 -6.81 8.44 -5.32
CA CYS A 42 -5.63 7.69 -4.88
C CYS A 42 -5.63 7.58 -3.35
N ILE A 43 -5.77 6.36 -2.83
CA ILE A 43 -5.58 6.08 -1.41
C ILE A 43 -4.11 5.76 -1.20
N THR A 44 -3.48 6.34 -0.18
CA THR A 44 -2.06 6.14 0.11
C THR A 44 -1.89 5.50 1.49
N SER A 45 -1.08 4.44 1.58
CA SER A 45 -0.79 3.79 2.87
C SER A 45 0.12 4.66 3.75
N SER A 46 0.14 4.35 5.05
CA SER A 46 1.27 4.74 5.89
C SER A 46 2.57 4.18 5.31
N SER A 47 3.68 4.89 5.47
CA SER A 47 4.98 4.35 5.04
C SER A 47 5.46 3.26 5.98
N PHE A 48 5.99 2.16 5.45
CA PHE A 48 6.53 1.05 6.23
C PHE A 48 7.88 0.59 5.69
N ASN A 49 8.62 -0.16 6.50
CA ASN A 49 9.88 -0.77 6.08
C ASN A 49 9.65 -2.23 5.70
N THR A 50 10.33 -2.73 4.67
CA THR A 50 10.21 -4.14 4.23
C THR A 50 10.84 -5.13 5.22
N SER A 51 11.84 -4.69 5.98
CA SER A 51 12.57 -5.47 6.98
C SER A 51 13.11 -4.54 8.06
N LYS A 52 13.73 -5.11 9.11
CA LYS A 52 14.35 -4.36 10.22
C LYS A 52 15.43 -3.35 9.78
N TYR A 53 15.99 -3.48 8.56
CA TYR A 53 17.11 -2.66 8.10
C TYR A 53 17.00 -2.15 6.66
N ASP A 54 15.88 -2.40 5.96
CA ASP A 54 15.78 -2.18 4.51
C ASP A 54 14.67 -1.22 4.09
N TYR A 55 14.69 -0.85 2.80
CA TYR A 55 13.76 -0.04 2.02
C TYR A 55 12.48 0.45 2.72
N LYS A 56 12.30 1.77 2.71
CA LYS A 56 11.03 2.40 3.05
C LYS A 56 10.10 2.35 1.84
N VAL A 57 8.85 1.95 2.06
CA VAL A 57 7.84 1.71 1.02
C VAL A 57 6.56 2.46 1.36
N ILE A 58 5.89 2.94 0.31
CA ILE A 58 4.52 3.45 0.35
C ILE A 58 3.72 2.71 -0.71
N LEU A 59 2.46 2.41 -0.42
CA LEU A 59 1.53 1.79 -1.35
C LEU A 59 0.51 2.83 -1.81
N LYS A 60 0.14 2.77 -3.09
CA LYS A 60 -0.99 3.53 -3.62
C LYS A 60 -2.03 2.58 -4.17
N LEU A 61 -3.29 2.93 -3.94
CA LEU A 61 -4.44 2.18 -4.42
C LEU A 61 -5.41 3.09 -5.16
N TYR A 62 -5.82 2.63 -6.33
CA TYR A 62 -6.83 3.25 -7.18
C TYR A 62 -7.99 2.27 -7.33
N LEU A 63 -9.05 2.47 -6.55
CA LEU A 63 -10.20 1.56 -6.50
C LEU A 63 -10.95 1.45 -7.82
N ASN A 64 -10.93 2.51 -8.64
CA ASN A 64 -11.56 2.54 -9.95
C ASN A 64 -10.54 2.47 -11.10
N GLY A 65 -9.34 1.96 -10.81
CA GLY A 65 -8.25 1.78 -11.76
C GLY A 65 -7.57 3.09 -12.16
N ASP A 66 -6.34 2.98 -12.64
CA ASP A 66 -5.56 4.08 -13.20
C ASP A 66 -5.19 3.81 -14.66
N GLN A 67 -4.95 4.88 -15.42
CA GLN A 67 -4.54 4.83 -16.83
C GLN A 67 -5.42 3.88 -17.67
N ILE A 68 -4.82 2.84 -18.28
CA ILE A 68 -5.50 1.88 -19.16
C ILE A 68 -6.48 0.96 -18.43
N ALA A 69 -6.36 0.85 -17.11
CA ALA A 69 -7.20 0.01 -16.26
C ALA A 69 -8.41 0.76 -15.68
N ARG A 70 -8.52 2.06 -15.95
CA ARG A 70 -9.59 2.91 -15.41
C ARG A 70 -10.98 2.34 -15.75
N ASN A 71 -11.86 2.36 -14.75
CA ASN A 71 -13.24 1.84 -14.77
C ASN A 71 -13.40 0.32 -14.93
N THR A 72 -12.32 -0.45 -15.02
CA THR A 72 -12.41 -1.91 -15.28
C THR A 72 -11.70 -2.77 -14.25
N HIS A 73 -10.62 -2.27 -13.66
CA HIS A 73 -9.83 -2.99 -12.67
C HIS A 73 -9.49 -2.08 -11.50
N LEU A 74 -8.97 -2.70 -10.45
CA LEU A 74 -8.24 -2.01 -9.39
C LEU A 74 -6.77 -1.88 -9.81
N SER A 75 -6.15 -0.74 -9.52
CA SER A 75 -4.72 -0.52 -9.79
C SER A 75 -3.97 -0.28 -8.48
N PHE A 76 -2.73 -0.78 -8.41
CA PHE A 76 -1.92 -0.74 -7.20
C PHE A 76 -0.46 -0.48 -7.54
N ASP A 77 0.15 0.51 -6.87
CA ASP A 77 1.54 0.85 -7.03
C ASP A 77 2.34 0.62 -5.75
N VAL A 78 3.55 0.09 -5.90
CA VAL A 78 4.55 0.00 -4.84
C VAL A 78 5.61 1.06 -5.07
N ILE A 79 5.69 2.02 -4.17
CA ILE A 79 6.64 3.13 -4.24
C ILE A 79 7.77 2.87 -3.28
N LEU A 80 8.96 2.63 -3.83
CA LEU A 80 10.19 2.53 -3.05
C LEU A 80 10.74 3.94 -2.78
N MET A 81 10.85 4.29 -1.51
CA MET A 81 11.48 5.53 -1.08
C MET A 81 12.98 5.32 -0.91
N ARG A 82 13.77 6.18 -1.55
CA ARG A 82 15.22 6.25 -1.34
C ARG A 82 15.54 7.36 -0.34
N ASP A 83 16.12 7.00 0.80
CA ASP A 83 16.82 7.96 1.65
C ASP A 83 18.28 8.05 1.20
N ASN A 84 18.73 9.24 0.80
CA ASN A 84 20.09 9.47 0.32
C ASN A 84 21.14 9.27 1.42
N ASN A 85 20.73 9.26 2.69
CA ASN A 85 21.64 9.14 3.82
C ASN A 85 21.97 7.68 4.20
N ASN A 86 21.27 6.68 3.65
CA ASN A 86 21.49 5.27 3.99
C ASN A 86 22.20 4.53 2.85
N SER A 87 23.53 4.64 2.82
CA SER A 87 24.41 4.00 1.82
C SER A 87 24.46 2.47 1.90
N LEU A 88 23.88 1.87 2.95
CA LEU A 88 23.88 0.42 3.17
C LEU A 88 22.79 -0.31 2.35
N ILE A 89 21.77 0.43 1.86
CA ILE A 89 20.69 -0.15 1.08
C ILE A 89 21.16 -0.40 -0.36
N LYS A 90 21.19 -1.68 -0.77
CA LYS A 90 21.65 -2.13 -2.09
C LYS A 90 20.63 -1.87 -3.19
N TRP A 91 20.85 -0.86 -4.03
CA TRP A 91 20.04 -0.60 -5.23
C TRP A 91 20.63 -1.27 -6.50
N PRO A 92 19.81 -1.61 -7.51
CA PRO A 92 18.35 -1.47 -7.55
C PRO A 92 17.64 -2.46 -6.60
N PHE A 93 16.34 -2.28 -6.37
CA PHE A 93 15.55 -3.24 -5.59
C PHE A 93 15.36 -4.55 -6.38
N TYR A 94 15.65 -5.69 -5.75
CA TYR A 94 15.63 -7.02 -6.38
C TYR A 94 14.85 -8.07 -5.59
N TYR A 95 14.05 -7.64 -4.60
CA TYR A 95 13.26 -8.57 -3.78
C TYR A 95 11.91 -8.85 -4.42
N GLU A 96 11.39 -10.06 -4.19
CA GLU A 96 10.04 -10.41 -4.61
C GLU A 96 9.00 -9.67 -3.76
N ILE A 97 7.96 -9.17 -4.42
CA ILE A 97 6.79 -8.58 -3.76
C ILE A 97 5.59 -9.45 -4.09
N ILE A 98 4.94 -9.96 -3.05
CA ILE A 98 3.68 -10.70 -3.16
C ILE A 98 2.55 -9.77 -2.70
N LEU A 99 1.62 -9.49 -3.60
CA LEU A 99 0.42 -8.71 -3.31
C LEU A 99 -0.77 -9.65 -3.14
N CYS A 100 -1.44 -9.56 -1.99
CA CYS A 100 -2.65 -10.31 -1.70
C CYS A 100 -3.79 -9.35 -1.36
N LEU A 101 -4.92 -9.50 -2.04
CA LEU A 101 -6.16 -8.79 -1.70
C LEU A 101 -7.05 -9.73 -0.91
N PHE A 102 -7.42 -9.32 0.30
CA PHE A 102 -8.33 -10.06 1.15
C PHE A 102 -9.68 -9.35 1.22
N HIS A 103 -10.76 -10.11 1.07
CA HIS A 103 -12.12 -9.64 1.30
C HIS A 103 -12.62 -10.24 2.61
N THR A 104 -13.10 -9.41 3.53
CA THR A 104 -13.79 -9.84 4.74
C THR A 104 -15.29 -9.62 4.55
N SER A 105 -16.05 -10.71 4.43
CA SER A 105 -17.51 -10.74 4.38
C SER A 105 -18.15 -10.47 5.73
#